data_AF-A0A3M8DFK8-F1
#
_entry.id   AF-A0A3M8DFK8-F1
#
_cell.length_a   1.000
_cell.length_b   1.000
_cell.length_c   1.000
_cell.angle_alpha   90.00
_cell.angle_beta   90.00
_cell.angle_gamma   90.00
#
_symmetry.space_group_name_H-M   'P 1'
#
loop_
_entity.id
_entity.type
_entity.pdbx_description
1 polymer ?
#
loop_
_entity_poly.entity_id
_entity_poly.type
_entity_poly.pdbx_seq_one_letter_code
_entity_poly.pdbx_strand_id
1 'polypeptide(L)'
;MRYGMHMGAHQRMYMTLLAEKYTPNSVGEWQSVMKERERLLEQLRSARETASEEKSKMRAQLREKVKSGEISSEQMEQQYKEWKEKNRGTVPSGEKENREAQREKFKQVHEEFDAAIASGDAAKIKVALPKLLEQMKAKNDRLAKRLAEKQK
;
A
#
# COMPACT_ATOMS: atom_id res chain seq x y z
N MET A 1 1.47 15.97 -4.00
CA MET A 1 2.05 15.13 -2.93
C MET A 1 1.63 13.68 -3.14
N ARG A 2 2.55 12.71 -3.09
CA ARG A 2 2.18 11.27 -3.07
C ARG A 2 1.78 10.93 -1.63
N TYR A 3 0.48 10.84 -1.36
CA TYR A 3 -0.02 10.40 -0.05
C TYR A 3 0.57 9.01 0.27
N GLY A 4 1.51 8.98 1.23
CA GLY A 4 2.35 7.84 1.53
C GLY A 4 1.55 6.62 1.98
N MET A 5 2.07 5.42 1.71
CA MET A 5 1.41 4.16 2.07
C MET A 5 1.35 3.95 3.60
N HIS A 6 2.20 4.57 4.40
CA HIS A 6 2.27 4.39 5.85
C HIS A 6 1.82 5.66 6.60
N MET A 7 0.87 5.51 7.53
CA MET A 7 0.51 6.57 8.48
C MET A 7 1.52 6.54 9.62
N GLY A 8 2.49 7.45 9.63
CA GLY A 8 3.45 7.55 10.74
C GLY A 8 2.76 7.89 12.07
N ALA A 9 3.47 7.69 13.19
CA ALA A 9 2.92 7.90 14.54
C ALA A 9 2.25 9.28 14.71
N HIS A 10 2.87 10.34 14.20
CA HIS A 10 2.31 11.70 14.23
C HIS A 10 0.99 11.83 13.46
N GLN A 11 0.91 11.23 12.27
CA GLN A 11 -0.30 11.31 11.45
C GLN A 11 -1.44 10.51 12.08
N ARG A 12 -1.15 9.36 12.70
CA ARG A 12 -2.15 8.59 13.46
C ARG A 12 -2.68 9.39 14.64
N MET A 13 -1.78 9.95 15.46
CA MET A 13 -2.17 10.79 16.60
C MET A 13 -3.03 11.97 16.14
N TYR A 14 -2.60 12.67 15.09
CA TYR A 14 -3.33 13.81 14.53
C TYR A 14 -4.76 13.42 14.10
N MET A 15 -4.92 12.33 13.35
CA MET A 15 -6.24 11.87 12.93
C MET A 15 -7.11 11.38 14.09
N THR A 16 -6.53 10.74 15.11
CA THR A 16 -7.25 10.36 16.33
C THR A 16 -7.78 11.58 17.07
N LEU A 17 -6.95 12.59 17.31
CA LEU A 17 -7.36 13.83 17.98
C LEU A 17 -8.46 14.56 17.21
N LEU A 18 -8.38 14.59 15.88
CA LEU A 18 -9.43 15.16 15.04
C LEU A 18 -10.73 14.35 15.14
N ALA A 19 -10.65 13.02 15.12
CA ALA A 19 -11.82 12.16 15.28
C ALA A 19 -12.47 12.36 16.65
N GLU A 20 -11.70 12.41 17.73
CA GLU A 20 -12.20 12.66 19.08
C GLU A 20 -12.91 14.01 19.18
N LYS A 21 -12.32 15.06 18.60
CA LYS A 21 -12.85 16.42 18.66
C LYS A 21 -14.10 16.62 17.79
N TYR A 22 -14.11 16.07 16.59
CA TYR A 22 -15.10 16.42 15.57
C TYR A 22 -16.10 15.28 15.29
N THR A 23 -15.68 14.02 15.37
CA THR A 23 -16.51 12.85 15.08
C THR A 23 -16.34 11.76 16.16
N PRO A 24 -16.68 12.05 17.44
CA PRO A 24 -16.33 11.17 18.58
C PRO A 24 -16.92 9.75 18.44
N ASN A 25 -18.08 9.63 17.80
CA ASN A 25 -18.75 8.34 17.58
C ASN A 25 -17.99 7.40 16.62
N SER A 26 -17.03 7.90 15.84
CA SER A 26 -16.24 7.09 14.89
C SER A 26 -14.79 6.87 15.31
N VAL A 27 -14.38 7.30 16.52
CA VAL A 27 -12.99 7.14 17.01
C VAL A 27 -12.57 5.67 17.04
N GLY A 28 -13.44 4.78 17.52
CA GLY A 28 -13.17 3.34 17.53
C GLY A 28 -12.95 2.76 16.13
N GLU A 29 -13.72 3.23 15.14
CA GLU A 29 -13.53 2.82 13.74
C GLU A 29 -12.20 3.31 13.19
N TRP A 30 -11.83 4.57 13.46
CA TRP A 30 -10.54 5.13 13.06
C TRP A 30 -9.37 4.32 13.60
N GLN A 31 -9.39 4.00 14.89
CA GLN A 31 -8.35 3.19 15.53
C GLN A 31 -8.26 1.79 14.92
N SER A 32 -9.42 1.14 14.69
CA SER A 32 -9.49 -0.19 14.06
C SER A 32 -8.91 -0.19 12.64
N VAL A 33 -9.32 0.77 11.81
CA VAL A 33 -8.85 0.89 10.42
C VAL A 33 -7.35 1.22 10.35
N MET A 34 -6.84 2.06 11.24
CA MET A 34 -5.40 2.34 11.30
C MET A 34 -4.58 1.13 11.77
N LYS A 35 -5.08 0.37 12.76
CA LYS A 35 -4.44 -0.86 13.24
C LYS A 35 -4.39 -1.92 12.16
N GLU A 36 -5.50 -2.11 11.44
CA GLU A 36 -5.55 -3.04 10.32
C GLU A 36 -4.59 -2.62 9.20
N ARG A 37 -4.50 -1.33 8.92
CA ARG A 37 -3.54 -0.81 7.94
C ARG A 37 -2.10 -1.15 8.32
N GLU A 38 -1.73 -0.97 9.59
CA GLU A 38 -0.41 -1.30 10.10
C GLU A 38 -0.11 -2.79 9.94
N ARG A 39 -1.05 -3.66 10.33
CA ARG A 39 -0.96 -5.12 10.15
C ARG A 39 -0.72 -5.50 8.68
N LEU A 40 -1.49 -4.93 7.76
CA LEU A 40 -1.37 -5.20 6.33
C LEU A 40 -0.03 -4.71 5.75
N LEU A 41 0.46 -3.55 6.19
CA LEU A 41 1.74 -3.03 5.74
C LEU A 41 2.91 -3.90 6.23
N GLU A 42 2.83 -4.40 7.47
CA GLU A 42 3.84 -5.31 8.01
C GLU A 42 3.85 -6.64 7.25
N GLN A 43 2.67 -7.24 7.00
CA GLN A 43 2.58 -8.45 6.16
C GLN A 43 3.16 -8.22 4.76
N LEU A 44 2.90 -7.06 4.15
CA LEU A 44 3.46 -6.70 2.85
C LEU A 44 4.98 -6.52 2.91
N ARG A 45 5.49 -5.98 4.01
CA ARG A 45 6.93 -5.83 4.24
C ARG A 45 7.59 -7.20 4.38
N SER A 46 7.10 -8.07 5.26
CA SER A 46 7.64 -9.42 5.45
C SER A 46 7.61 -10.21 4.14
N ALA A 47 6.49 -10.16 3.40
CA ALA A 47 6.39 -10.83 2.09
C ALA A 47 7.41 -10.29 1.06
N ARG A 48 7.75 -8.99 1.11
CA ARG A 48 8.79 -8.41 0.25
C ARG A 48 10.20 -8.80 0.68
N GLU A 49 10.44 -8.89 1.98
CA GLU A 49 11.73 -9.32 2.52
C GLU A 49 12.00 -10.78 2.12
N THR A 50 11.03 -11.68 2.33
CA THR A 50 11.12 -13.08 1.87
C THR A 50 11.35 -13.17 0.36
N ALA A 51 10.57 -12.46 -0.46
CA ALA A 51 10.77 -12.46 -1.91
C ALA A 51 12.13 -11.89 -2.33
N SER A 52 12.67 -10.92 -1.59
CA SER A 52 13.99 -10.35 -1.83
C SER A 52 15.11 -11.34 -1.49
N GLU A 53 14.96 -12.08 -0.38
CA GLU A 53 15.89 -13.14 0.01
C GLU A 53 15.90 -14.29 -0.99
N GLU A 54 14.73 -14.77 -1.41
CA GLU A 54 14.60 -15.80 -2.45
C GLU A 54 15.25 -15.36 -3.76
N LYS A 55 15.00 -14.12 -4.17
CA LYS A 55 15.64 -13.53 -5.35
C LYS A 55 17.16 -13.49 -5.20
N SER A 56 17.68 -13.13 -4.03
CA SER A 56 19.11 -13.07 -3.77
C SER A 56 19.76 -14.46 -3.84
N LYS A 57 19.16 -15.45 -3.16
CA LYS A 57 19.61 -16.85 -3.17
C LYS A 57 19.61 -17.43 -4.58
N MET A 58 18.52 -17.24 -5.33
CA MET A 58 18.42 -17.69 -6.72
C MET A 58 19.50 -17.05 -7.59
N ARG A 59 19.72 -15.73 -7.50
CA ARG A 59 20.78 -15.06 -8.28
C ARG A 59 22.18 -15.54 -7.93
N ALA A 60 22.44 -15.85 -6.66
CA ALA A 60 23.71 -16.42 -6.23
C ALA A 60 23.93 -17.81 -6.85
N GLN A 61 22.91 -18.68 -6.80
CA GLN A 61 22.97 -20.02 -7.41
C GLN A 61 23.21 -19.96 -8.92
N LEU A 62 22.52 -19.07 -9.64
CA LEU A 62 22.74 -18.89 -11.08
C LEU A 62 24.17 -18.42 -11.40
N ARG A 63 24.73 -17.51 -10.58
CA ARG A 63 26.12 -17.06 -10.76
C ARG A 63 27.12 -18.17 -10.56
N GLU A 64 26.91 -19.05 -9.58
CA GLU A 64 27.79 -20.20 -9.36
C GLU A 64 27.72 -21.20 -10.53
N LYS A 65 26.52 -21.46 -11.08
CA LYS A 65 26.37 -22.30 -12.28
C LYS A 65 27.04 -21.71 -13.53
N VAL A 66 27.05 -20.39 -13.67
CA VAL A 66 27.82 -19.73 -14.74
C VAL A 66 29.32 -19.91 -14.52
N LYS A 67 29.80 -19.80 -13.29
CA LYS A 67 31.22 -20.01 -12.96
C LYS A 67 31.67 -21.46 -13.19
N SER A 68 30.83 -22.45 -12.86
CA SER A 68 31.12 -23.87 -13.09
C SER A 68 31.02 -24.26 -14.58
N GLY A 69 30.51 -23.38 -15.44
CA GLY A 69 30.31 -23.66 -16.86
C GLY A 69 29.07 -24.51 -17.17
N GLU A 70 28.24 -24.82 -16.16
CA GLU A 70 26.98 -25.56 -16.33
C GLU A 70 25.96 -24.80 -17.19
N ILE A 71 25.97 -23.47 -17.11
CA ILE A 71 25.11 -22.60 -17.91
C ILE A 71 25.91 -21.41 -18.48
N SER A 72 25.49 -20.91 -19.64
CA SER A 72 26.03 -19.67 -20.19
C SER A 72 25.45 -18.44 -19.49
N SER A 73 26.10 -17.29 -19.65
CA SER A 73 25.58 -16.00 -19.18
C SER A 73 24.23 -15.64 -19.82
N GLU A 74 23.97 -16.11 -21.05
CA GLU A 74 22.69 -15.88 -21.74
C GLU A 74 21.56 -16.73 -21.15
N GLN A 75 21.87 -17.99 -20.82
CA GLN A 75 20.93 -18.90 -20.14
C GLN A 75 20.57 -18.40 -18.74
N MET A 76 21.53 -17.80 -18.01
CA MET A 76 21.26 -17.12 -16.75
C MET A 76 20.24 -15.98 -16.90
N GLU A 77 20.41 -15.13 -17.92
CA GLU A 77 19.50 -14.00 -18.16
C GLU A 77 18.08 -14.47 -18.53
N GLN A 78 17.96 -15.56 -19.30
CA GLN A 78 16.68 -16.20 -19.59
C GLN A 78 16.01 -16.74 -18.33
N GLN A 79 16.71 -17.53 -17.52
CA GLN A 79 16.15 -18.07 -16.27
C GLN A 79 15.75 -16.97 -15.28
N TYR A 80 16.49 -15.86 -15.24
CA TYR A 80 16.12 -14.70 -14.43
C TYR A 80 14.86 -14.00 -14.96
N LYS A 81 14.69 -13.87 -16.28
CA LYS A 81 13.48 -13.32 -16.89
C LYS A 81 12.26 -14.17 -16.60
N GLU A 82 12.34 -15.49 -16.78
CA GLU A 82 11.26 -16.43 -16.48
C GLU A 82 10.86 -16.37 -15.00
N TRP A 83 11.85 -16.38 -14.10
CA TRP A 83 11.59 -16.21 -12.67
C TRP A 83 10.88 -14.87 -12.40
N LYS A 84 11.33 -13.78 -13.03
CA LYS A 84 10.75 -12.45 -12.87
C LYS A 84 9.32 -12.38 -13.41
N GLU A 85 8.99 -13.08 -14.49
CA GLU A 85 7.63 -13.15 -15.04
C GLU A 85 6.70 -13.95 -14.12
N LYS A 86 7.20 -15.07 -13.59
CA LYS A 86 6.47 -15.90 -12.62
C LYS A 86 6.23 -15.20 -11.27
N ASN A 87 7.17 -14.36 -10.83
CA ASN A 87 7.13 -13.71 -9.51
C ASN A 87 6.70 -12.23 -9.55
N ARG A 88 6.64 -11.59 -10.72
CA ARG A 88 5.98 -10.29 -10.85
C ARG A 88 4.48 -10.53 -10.78
N GLY A 89 3.86 -10.04 -9.71
CA GLY A 89 2.42 -9.82 -9.70
C GLY A 89 2.05 -8.97 -10.91
N THR A 90 1.24 -9.53 -11.81
CA THR A 90 0.66 -8.79 -12.92
C THR A 90 -0.27 -7.74 -12.34
N VAL A 91 -0.07 -6.47 -12.71
CA VAL A 91 -1.11 -5.46 -12.49
C VAL A 91 -2.06 -5.63 -13.66
N PRO A 92 -3.32 -6.09 -13.46
CA PRO A 92 -4.25 -6.28 -14.57
C PRO A 92 -4.43 -4.95 -15.31
N SER A 93 -4.33 -4.99 -16.64
CA SER A 93 -4.44 -3.81 -17.52
C SER A 93 -5.72 -3.00 -17.27
N GLY A 94 -6.84 -3.69 -16.99
CA GLY A 94 -8.14 -3.08 -16.68
C GLY A 94 -8.23 -2.33 -15.34
N GLU A 95 -7.22 -2.42 -14.46
CA GLU A 95 -7.17 -1.61 -13.23
C GLU A 95 -6.73 -0.16 -13.47
N LYS A 96 -6.20 0.19 -14.66
CA LYS A 96 -5.59 1.52 -14.90
C LYS A 96 -6.61 2.66 -14.95
N GLU A 97 -7.70 2.52 -15.70
CA GLU A 97 -8.74 3.57 -15.79
C GLU A 97 -9.51 3.74 -14.46
N ASN A 98 -9.87 2.63 -13.80
CA ASN A 98 -10.52 2.67 -12.49
C ASN A 98 -9.59 3.25 -11.39
N ARG A 99 -8.26 3.12 -11.57
CA ARG A 99 -7.26 3.76 -10.69
C ARG A 99 -7.22 5.27 -10.82
N GLU A 100 -7.38 5.81 -12.03
CA GLU A 100 -7.29 7.27 -12.26
C GLU A 100 -8.50 8.00 -11.70
N ALA A 101 -9.71 7.54 -12.04
CA ALA A 101 -10.95 8.13 -11.53
C ALA A 101 -10.98 8.13 -9.99
N GLN A 102 -10.52 7.04 -9.38
CA GLN A 102 -10.46 6.95 -7.93
C GLN A 102 -9.31 7.73 -7.31
N ARG A 103 -8.17 7.85 -8.00
CA ARG A 103 -7.07 8.72 -7.56
C ARG A 103 -7.54 10.16 -7.50
N GLU A 104 -8.34 10.61 -8.47
CA GLU A 104 -8.92 11.95 -8.43
C GLU A 104 -9.95 12.10 -7.31
N LYS A 105 -10.85 11.12 -7.10
CA LYS A 105 -11.73 11.13 -5.92
C LYS A 105 -10.96 11.22 -4.61
N PHE A 106 -9.83 10.51 -4.51
CA PHE A 106 -8.99 10.55 -3.32
C PHE A 106 -8.30 11.89 -3.15
N LYS A 107 -7.80 12.46 -4.24
CA LYS A 107 -7.18 13.79 -4.24
C LYS A 107 -8.18 14.86 -3.80
N GLN A 108 -9.40 14.87 -4.35
CA GLN A 108 -10.43 15.84 -4.01
C GLN A 108 -10.78 15.83 -2.52
N VAL A 109 -10.98 14.64 -1.92
CA VAL A 109 -11.28 14.57 -0.48
C VAL A 109 -10.11 15.04 0.38
N HIS A 110 -8.87 14.78 -0.03
CA HIS A 110 -7.71 15.33 0.69
C HIS A 110 -7.62 16.86 0.54
N GLU A 111 -7.89 17.42 -0.64
CA GLU A 111 -7.93 18.87 -0.85
C GLU A 111 -9.05 19.55 -0.04
N GLU A 112 -10.25 18.94 0.00
CA GLU A 112 -11.36 19.40 0.85
C GLU A 112 -10.97 19.39 2.33
N PHE A 113 -10.32 18.32 2.80
CA PHE A 113 -9.85 18.20 4.18
C PHE A 113 -8.77 19.25 4.48
N ASP A 114 -7.77 19.39 3.62
CA ASP A 114 -6.68 20.35 3.81
C ASP A 114 -7.23 21.79 3.86
N ALA A 115 -8.18 22.13 2.99
CA ALA A 115 -8.86 23.43 3.03
C ALA A 115 -9.69 23.62 4.32
N ALA A 116 -10.36 22.58 4.80
CA ALA A 116 -11.11 22.62 6.05
C ALA A 116 -10.19 22.84 7.27
N ILE A 117 -9.03 22.17 7.29
CA ILE A 117 -8.01 22.37 8.33
C ILE A 117 -7.41 23.77 8.25
N ALA A 118 -7.04 24.24 7.05
CA ALA A 118 -6.44 25.56 6.85
C ALA A 118 -7.38 26.71 7.25
N SER A 119 -8.68 26.56 6.98
CA SER A 119 -9.70 27.54 7.38
C SER A 119 -10.16 27.42 8.84
N GLY A 120 -9.79 26.33 9.53
CA GLY A 120 -10.26 26.05 10.89
C GLY A 120 -11.77 25.78 10.98
N ASP A 121 -12.44 25.51 9.85
CA ASP A 121 -13.89 25.35 9.77
C ASP A 121 -14.32 23.99 10.36
N ALA A 122 -14.76 24.02 11.61
CA ALA A 122 -15.19 22.84 12.35
C ALA A 122 -16.28 22.04 11.64
N ALA A 123 -17.22 22.70 10.95
CA ALA A 123 -18.29 22.00 10.24
C ALA A 123 -17.74 21.25 9.02
N LYS A 124 -16.83 21.87 8.26
CA LYS A 124 -16.18 21.19 7.13
C LYS A 124 -15.28 20.05 7.57
N ILE A 125 -14.55 20.21 8.68
CA ILE A 125 -13.71 19.13 9.24
C ILE A 125 -14.59 17.92 9.62
N LYS A 126 -15.73 18.17 10.28
CA LYS A 126 -16.71 17.12 10.62
C LYS A 126 -17.23 16.36 9.40
N VAL A 127 -17.43 17.05 8.28
CA VAL A 127 -17.90 16.45 7.03
C VAL A 127 -16.78 15.70 6.29
N ALA A 128 -15.55 16.19 6.34
CA ALA A 128 -14.41 15.60 5.63
C ALA A 128 -13.90 14.31 6.30
N LEU A 129 -13.94 14.22 7.63
CA LEU A 129 -13.41 13.06 8.37
C LEU A 129 -14.04 11.71 7.97
N PRO A 130 -15.38 11.56 7.90
CA PRO A 130 -15.98 10.30 7.44
C PRO A 130 -15.53 9.91 6.02
N LYS A 131 -15.38 10.88 5.11
CA LYS A 131 -14.89 10.62 3.75
C LYS A 131 -13.48 10.04 3.76
N LEU A 132 -12.59 10.61 4.58
CA LEU A 132 -11.21 10.09 4.72
C LEU A 132 -11.18 8.68 5.34
N LEU A 133 -12.04 8.42 6.31
CA LEU A 133 -12.16 7.09 6.93
C LEU A 133 -12.54 6.04 5.88
N GLU A 134 -13.55 6.31 5.05
CA GLU A 134 -13.97 5.41 3.97
C GLU A 134 -12.87 5.19 2.92
N GLN A 135 -12.11 6.24 2.59
CA GLN A 135 -10.95 6.06 1.71
C GLN A 135 -9.88 5.17 2.31
N MET A 136 -9.66 5.24 3.62
CA MET A 136 -8.68 4.39 4.29
C MET A 136 -9.15 2.94 4.32
N LYS A 137 -10.45 2.68 4.60
CA LYS A 137 -11.07 1.36 4.49
C LYS A 137 -10.86 0.77 3.08
N ALA A 138 -11.22 1.52 2.04
CA ALA A 138 -11.04 1.08 0.65
C ALA A 138 -9.56 0.81 0.28
N LYS A 139 -8.62 1.58 0.83
CA LYS A 139 -7.18 1.32 0.64
C LYS A 139 -6.74 0.05 1.36
N ASN A 140 -7.26 -0.23 2.56
CA ASN A 140 -6.95 -1.45 3.30
C ASN A 140 -7.51 -2.69 2.58
N ASP A 141 -8.75 -2.65 2.10
CA ASP A 141 -9.35 -3.77 1.36
C ASP A 141 -8.51 -4.18 0.14
N ARG A 142 -7.93 -3.20 -0.55
CA ARG A 142 -7.04 -3.44 -1.69
C ARG A 142 -5.71 -4.03 -1.30
N LEU A 143 -5.16 -3.57 -0.17
CA LEU A 143 -3.92 -4.14 0.36
C LEU A 143 -4.17 -5.60 0.76
N ALA A 144 -5.27 -5.87 1.45
CA ALA A 144 -5.68 -7.22 1.83
C ALA A 144 -5.87 -8.13 0.60
N LYS A 145 -6.60 -7.68 -0.43
CA LYS A 145 -6.76 -8.43 -1.69
C LYS A 145 -5.42 -8.76 -2.35
N ARG A 146 -4.52 -7.78 -2.46
CA ARG A 146 -3.18 -7.99 -3.04
C ARG A 146 -2.30 -8.92 -2.23
N LEU A 147 -2.43 -8.91 -0.91
CA LEU A 147 -1.73 -9.85 -0.05
C LEU A 147 -2.27 -11.27 -0.24
N ALA A 148 -3.60 -11.44 -0.29
CA ALA A 148 -4.23 -12.72 -0.54
C ALA A 148 -3.85 -13.30 -1.92
N GLU A 149 -3.79 -12.47 -2.97
CA GLU A 149 -3.34 -12.88 -4.31
C GLU A 149 -1.87 -13.33 -4.34
N LYS A 150 -1.03 -12.78 -3.46
CA LYS A 150 0.40 -13.14 -3.35
C LYS A 150 0.66 -14.38 -2.51
N GLN A 151 -0.30 -14.78 -1.70
CA GLN A 151 -0.22 -15.96 -0.81
C GLN A 151 -0.87 -17.21 -1.42
N LYS A 152 -1.53 -17.07 -2.58
CA LYS A 152 -2.04 -18.19 -3.40
C LYS A 152 -0.96 -18.68 -4.35
#